data_AF-A0A239JWS5-F1
#
_entry.id   AF-A0A239JWS5-F1
#
_cell.length_a   1.000
_cell.length_b   1.000
_cell.length_c   1.000
_cell.angle_alpha   90.00
_cell.angle_beta   90.00
_cell.angle_gamma   90.00
#
_symmetry.space_group_name_H-M   'P 1'
#
loop_
_entity.id
_entity.type
_entity.pdbx_description
1 polymer ?
#
loop_
_entity_poly.entity_id
_entity_poly.type
_entity_poly.pdbx_seq_one_letter_code
_entity_poly.pdbx_strand_id
1 'polypeptide(L)'
;MKAVRISVVCALVMVGSALTSAGISTASVTVPFQIDPAPFGNPNGSFDAPAVRCVAVIGESSGAVTITGGKEDRWGCLLSSDVRWLNLSTGEAGFARTSDGLHGLPSEANLATGSGQVVVTVTSPVGVITPGVATFQVP
;
A
#
# COMPACT_ATOMS: atom_id res chain seq x y z
N MET A 1 51.26 61.10 8.62
CA MET A 1 51.24 59.97 9.58
C MET A 1 50.11 60.18 10.57
N LYS A 2 49.01 59.41 10.46
CA LYS A 2 48.08 59.03 11.55
C LYS A 2 47.01 58.09 10.98
N ALA A 3 46.70 57.06 11.74
CA ALA A 3 46.31 55.74 11.26
C ALA A 3 44.82 55.59 10.91
N VAL A 4 44.59 54.77 9.89
CA VAL A 4 43.32 54.22 9.43
C VAL A 4 42.76 53.26 10.50
N ARG A 5 41.48 53.39 10.87
CA ARG A 5 40.74 52.38 11.64
C ARG A 5 39.78 51.65 10.69
N ILE A 6 40.17 50.45 10.27
CA ILE A 6 39.33 49.50 9.53
C ILE A 6 38.62 48.61 10.55
N SER A 7 37.30 48.68 10.61
CA SER A 7 36.48 47.72 11.36
C SER A 7 36.13 46.55 10.43
N VAL A 8 36.78 45.41 10.66
CA VAL A 8 36.50 44.13 10.01
C VAL A 8 35.31 43.47 10.73
N VAL A 9 34.22 43.19 10.01
CA VAL A 9 33.18 42.27 10.49
C VAL A 9 33.26 41.00 9.66
N CYS A 10 33.75 39.93 10.30
CA CYS A 10 33.74 38.56 9.81
C CYS A 10 32.30 38.04 9.78
N ALA A 11 31.80 37.61 8.62
CA ALA A 11 30.63 36.74 8.52
C ALA A 11 31.08 35.40 7.91
N LEU A 12 31.13 34.37 8.76
CA LEU A 12 31.41 32.98 8.38
C LEU A 12 30.26 32.44 7.53
N VAL A 13 30.52 32.11 6.28
CA VAL A 13 29.59 31.35 5.43
C VAL A 13 29.78 29.87 5.74
N MET A 14 28.84 29.29 6.47
CA MET A 14 28.76 27.84 6.69
C MET A 14 28.28 27.18 5.40
N VAL A 15 29.21 26.66 4.58
CA VAL A 15 28.88 25.75 3.48
C VAL A 15 28.61 24.38 4.07
N GLY A 16 27.37 24.16 4.50
CA GLY A 16 26.89 22.85 4.90
C GLY A 16 26.59 22.01 3.68
N SER A 17 27.45 21.03 3.39
CA SER A 17 27.22 19.99 2.39
C SER A 17 25.95 19.22 2.72
N ALA A 18 24.83 19.56 2.07
CA ALA A 18 23.64 18.74 2.08
C ALA A 18 23.95 17.48 1.26
N LEU A 19 24.30 16.39 1.95
CA LEU A 19 24.19 15.04 1.41
C LEU A 19 22.71 14.81 1.11
N THR A 20 22.31 15.09 -0.12
CA THR A 20 21.03 14.63 -0.65
C THR A 20 21.06 13.12 -0.61
N SER A 21 20.37 12.53 0.37
CA SER A 21 20.03 11.11 0.34
C SER A 21 19.27 10.90 -0.97
N ALA A 22 19.95 10.37 -1.98
CA ALA A 22 19.32 9.94 -3.20
C ALA A 22 18.37 8.80 -2.81
N GLY A 23 17.08 9.10 -2.72
CA GLY A 23 16.05 8.09 -2.48
C GLY A 23 16.21 7.03 -3.56
N ILE A 24 16.49 5.80 -3.15
CA ILE A 24 16.51 4.65 -4.05
C ILE A 24 15.04 4.45 -4.46
N SER A 25 14.72 4.79 -5.71
CA SER A 25 13.42 4.47 -6.30
C SER A 25 13.38 2.96 -6.52
N THR A 26 12.85 2.23 -5.55
CA THR A 26 12.51 0.82 -5.74
C THR A 26 11.25 0.75 -6.59
N ALA A 27 11.29 -0.03 -7.67
CA ALA A 27 10.10 -0.28 -8.48
C ALA A 27 8.98 -0.83 -7.61
N SER A 28 7.74 -0.41 -7.89
CA SER A 28 6.59 -0.96 -7.18
C SER A 28 6.46 -2.45 -7.47
N VAL A 29 6.16 -3.22 -6.42
CA VAL A 29 5.97 -4.67 -6.49
C VAL A 29 4.50 -4.98 -6.35
N THR A 30 3.97 -5.79 -7.26
CA THR A 30 2.57 -6.21 -7.26
C THR A 30 2.46 -7.67 -6.84
N VAL A 31 1.75 -7.94 -5.74
CA VAL A 31 1.52 -9.29 -5.21
C VAL A 31 0.06 -9.68 -5.43
N PRO A 32 -0.24 -10.64 -6.34
CA PRO A 32 -1.60 -11.05 -6.61
C PRO A 32 -2.15 -11.99 -5.53
N PHE A 33 -3.45 -11.90 -5.28
CA PHE A 33 -4.19 -12.86 -4.46
C PHE A 33 -5.63 -13.01 -4.96
N GLN A 34 -6.27 -14.09 -4.54
CA GLN A 34 -7.59 -14.48 -5.04
C GLN A 34 -8.62 -14.50 -3.90
N ILE A 35 -9.86 -14.18 -4.26
CA ILE A 35 -11.05 -14.34 -3.44
C ILE A 35 -12.04 -15.18 -4.22
N ASP A 36 -12.43 -16.31 -3.65
CA ASP A 36 -13.30 -17.27 -4.31
C ASP A 36 -14.73 -17.12 -3.80
N PRO A 37 -15.71 -16.90 -4.68
CA PRO A 37 -17.10 -16.90 -4.27
C PRO A 37 -17.46 -18.30 -3.76
N ALA A 38 -18.02 -18.36 -2.54
CA ALA A 38 -18.53 -19.61 -2.05
C ALA A 38 -19.82 -19.91 -2.82
N PRO A 39 -19.98 -21.11 -3.33
CA PRO A 39 -21.26 -21.54 -3.86
C PRO A 39 -22.21 -21.78 -2.70
N PHE A 40 -23.49 -21.59 -2.98
CA PHE A 40 -24.59 -22.07 -2.16
C PHE A 40 -24.59 -23.61 -2.07
N GLY A 41 -23.63 -24.20 -1.35
CA GLY A 41 -23.56 -25.64 -1.08
C GLY A 41 -22.80 -26.51 -2.10
N ASN A 42 -21.98 -25.95 -2.99
CA ASN A 42 -21.09 -26.74 -3.86
C ASN A 42 -19.65 -26.81 -3.27
N PRO A 43 -19.12 -27.98 -2.89
CA PRO A 43 -17.76 -28.05 -2.35
C PRO A 43 -16.65 -27.64 -3.34
N ASN A 44 -16.97 -27.42 -4.63
CA ASN A 44 -16.02 -27.06 -5.70
C ASN A 44 -16.09 -25.60 -6.19
N GLY A 45 -16.81 -24.70 -5.52
CA GLY A 45 -17.00 -23.31 -6.00
C GLY A 45 -18.33 -23.07 -6.73
N SER A 46 -18.75 -21.81 -6.88
CA SER A 46 -19.84 -21.48 -7.82
C SER A 46 -19.26 -21.60 -9.21
N PHE A 47 -19.68 -22.60 -9.99
CA PHE A 47 -19.15 -22.83 -11.34
C PHE A 47 -19.34 -21.59 -12.24
N ASP A 48 -20.40 -20.80 -11.96
CA ASP A 48 -20.79 -19.65 -12.78
C ASP A 48 -20.21 -18.32 -12.29
N ALA A 49 -19.59 -18.26 -11.11
CA ALA A 49 -19.00 -17.03 -10.57
C ALA A 49 -17.46 -17.11 -10.59
N PRO A 50 -16.77 -16.32 -11.42
CA PRO A 50 -15.32 -16.37 -11.51
C PRO A 50 -14.69 -15.84 -10.22
N ALA A 51 -13.47 -16.31 -9.95
CA ALA A 51 -12.68 -15.82 -8.85
C ALA A 51 -12.33 -14.33 -9.01
N VAL A 52 -12.40 -13.60 -7.90
CA VAL A 52 -12.04 -12.18 -7.82
C VAL A 52 -10.53 -12.08 -7.62
N ARG A 53 -9.87 -11.25 -8.44
CA ARG A 53 -8.41 -11.15 -8.49
C ARG A 53 -7.97 -9.76 -8.04
N CYS A 54 -7.50 -9.70 -6.81
CA CYS A 54 -6.97 -8.50 -6.19
C CYS A 54 -5.43 -8.52 -6.22
N VAL A 55 -4.83 -7.38 -5.98
CA VAL A 55 -3.39 -7.21 -5.85
C VAL A 55 -3.07 -6.30 -4.68
N ALA A 56 -1.92 -6.55 -4.05
CA ALA A 56 -1.25 -5.60 -3.16
C ALA A 56 -0.13 -4.92 -3.95
N VAL A 57 -0.20 -3.61 -4.11
CA VAL A 57 0.83 -2.79 -4.75
C VAL A 57 1.68 -2.15 -3.65
N ILE A 58 2.97 -2.44 -3.67
CA ILE A 58 3.93 -2.10 -2.61
C ILE A 58 4.98 -1.16 -3.19
N GLY A 59 5.40 -0.14 -2.43
CA GLY A 59 6.51 0.72 -2.82
C GLY A 59 6.13 1.94 -3.67
N GLU A 60 4.84 2.15 -3.97
CA GLU A 60 4.38 3.46 -4.51
C GLU A 60 4.50 4.58 -3.46
N SER A 61 4.46 4.23 -2.19
CA SER A 61 4.69 5.12 -1.06
C SER A 61 5.41 4.36 0.04
N SER A 62 6.39 5.00 0.68
CA SER A 62 7.21 4.37 1.72
C SER A 62 6.35 3.89 2.89
N GLY A 63 6.58 2.65 3.35
CA GLY A 63 5.83 2.04 4.45
C GLY A 63 4.32 1.86 4.19
N ALA A 64 3.88 1.94 2.94
CA ALA A 64 2.48 1.86 2.58
C ALA A 64 2.20 0.85 1.46
N VAL A 65 0.97 0.35 1.45
CA VAL A 65 0.48 -0.66 0.51
C VAL A 65 -0.90 -0.28 0.01
N THR A 66 -1.12 -0.43 -1.28
CA THR A 66 -2.42 -0.23 -1.92
C THR A 66 -3.03 -1.59 -2.24
N ILE A 67 -4.22 -1.87 -1.70
CA ILE A 67 -5.03 -3.02 -2.10
C ILE A 67 -5.99 -2.59 -3.19
N THR A 68 -5.94 -3.24 -4.35
CA THR A 68 -6.73 -2.88 -5.53
C THR A 68 -6.94 -4.08 -6.46
N GLY A 69 -7.54 -3.87 -7.64
CA GLY A 69 -7.77 -4.91 -8.64
C GLY A 69 -6.57 -5.25 -9.50
N GLY A 70 -6.47 -6.51 -9.91
CA GLY A 70 -5.36 -7.00 -10.74
C GLY A 70 -5.51 -6.82 -12.26
N LYS A 71 -6.60 -6.20 -12.73
CA LYS A 71 -6.81 -5.90 -14.16
C LYS A 71 -6.17 -4.55 -14.52
N GLU A 72 -6.20 -4.23 -15.82
CA GLU A 72 -5.86 -2.89 -16.32
C GLU A 72 -6.60 -1.80 -15.53
N ASP A 73 -5.93 -0.66 -15.34
CA ASP A 73 -6.41 0.48 -14.54
C ASP A 73 -6.87 0.10 -13.12
N ARG A 74 -6.32 -1.01 -12.59
CA ARG A 74 -6.51 -1.50 -11.23
C ARG A 74 -7.93 -1.99 -10.91
N TRP A 75 -8.67 -2.43 -11.93
CA TRP A 75 -10.02 -2.97 -11.76
C TRP A 75 -10.04 -4.44 -11.32
N GLY A 76 -11.17 -4.87 -10.75
CA GLY A 76 -11.46 -6.30 -10.55
C GLY A 76 -11.21 -6.85 -9.14
N CYS A 77 -10.97 -6.00 -8.13
CA CYS A 77 -11.09 -6.37 -6.72
C CYS A 77 -12.52 -6.10 -6.20
N LEU A 78 -12.81 -6.57 -4.99
CA LEU A 78 -14.10 -6.38 -4.36
C LEU A 78 -14.35 -4.92 -3.95
N LEU A 79 -15.56 -4.45 -4.24
CA LEU A 79 -16.04 -3.12 -3.86
C LEU A 79 -16.38 -3.07 -2.38
N SER A 80 -16.19 -1.91 -1.74
CA SER A 80 -16.64 -1.64 -0.37
C SER A 80 -16.28 -2.75 0.65
N SER A 81 -15.11 -3.36 0.46
CA SER A 81 -14.68 -4.54 1.19
C SER A 81 -13.74 -4.20 2.33
N ASP A 82 -13.84 -4.97 3.39
CA ASP A 82 -13.07 -4.78 4.60
C ASP A 82 -11.67 -5.34 4.41
N VAL A 83 -10.66 -4.53 4.71
CA VAL A 83 -9.25 -4.89 4.63
C VAL A 83 -8.65 -4.81 6.02
N ARG A 84 -8.16 -5.93 6.53
CA ARG A 84 -7.42 -6.02 7.79
C ARG A 84 -5.97 -6.32 7.49
N TRP A 85 -5.07 -5.76 8.28
CA TRP A 85 -3.65 -6.03 8.12
C TRP A 85 -2.95 -6.18 9.47
N LEU A 86 -1.85 -6.94 9.45
CA LEU A 86 -0.94 -7.15 10.57
C LEU A 86 0.50 -7.08 10.05
N ASN A 87 1.30 -6.19 10.62
CA ASN A 87 2.74 -6.16 10.44
C ASN A 87 3.35 -7.16 11.45
N LEU A 88 3.82 -8.29 10.94
CA LEU A 88 4.41 -9.37 11.74
C LEU A 88 5.76 -8.98 12.34
N SER A 89 6.43 -7.95 11.79
CA SER A 89 7.71 -7.47 12.30
C SER A 89 7.57 -6.54 13.50
N THR A 90 6.48 -5.77 13.58
CA THR A 90 6.25 -4.78 14.65
C THR A 90 5.10 -5.15 15.59
N GLY A 91 4.20 -6.03 15.17
CA GLY A 91 2.96 -6.36 15.88
C GLY A 91 1.84 -5.33 15.65
N GLU A 92 2.07 -4.28 14.86
CA GLU A 92 1.03 -3.30 14.53
C GLU A 92 -0.03 -3.91 13.62
N ALA A 93 -1.28 -3.53 13.83
CA ALA A 93 -2.40 -3.98 13.04
C ALA A 93 -3.34 -2.82 12.72
N GLY A 94 -4.10 -2.98 11.64
CA GLY A 94 -5.05 -1.95 11.25
C GLY A 94 -6.16 -2.47 10.35
N PHE A 95 -6.99 -1.50 9.96
CA PHE A 95 -8.21 -1.74 9.20
C PHE A 95 -8.42 -0.61 8.20
N ALA A 96 -8.92 -0.95 7.02
CA ALA A 96 -9.38 -0.02 6.01
C ALA A 96 -10.56 -0.63 5.25
N ARG A 97 -11.18 0.16 4.38
CA ARG A 97 -12.23 -0.29 3.46
C ARG A 97 -11.87 0.11 2.04
N THR A 98 -12.05 -0.79 1.08
CA THR A 98 -11.92 -0.42 -0.33
C THR A 98 -13.04 0.54 -0.74
N SER A 99 -12.78 1.42 -1.70
CA SER A 99 -13.80 2.30 -2.28
C SER A 99 -14.91 1.50 -2.99
N ASP A 100 -16.03 2.18 -3.25
CA ASP A 100 -17.20 1.64 -3.95
C ASP A 100 -16.99 1.46 -5.47
N GLY A 101 -15.84 1.89 -6.01
CA GLY A 101 -15.52 1.78 -7.42
C GLY A 101 -16.39 2.66 -8.33
N LEU A 102 -16.98 3.74 -7.81
CA LEU A 102 -17.84 4.64 -8.57
C LEU A 102 -17.07 5.76 -9.27
N HIS A 103 -17.75 6.45 -10.20
CA HIS A 103 -17.23 7.63 -10.91
C HIS A 103 -15.95 7.39 -11.72
N GLY A 104 -15.73 6.15 -12.18
CA GLY A 104 -14.54 5.78 -12.96
C GLY A 104 -13.28 5.58 -12.12
N LEU A 105 -13.41 5.54 -10.80
CA LEU A 105 -12.30 5.20 -9.90
C LEU A 105 -12.32 3.71 -9.58
N PRO A 106 -11.17 3.03 -9.56
CA PRO A 106 -11.09 1.64 -9.15
C PRO A 106 -11.41 1.48 -7.66
N SER A 107 -11.67 0.24 -7.25
CA SER A 107 -11.86 -0.09 -5.83
C SER A 107 -10.51 -0.26 -5.14
N GLU A 108 -10.17 0.69 -4.26
CA GLU A 108 -8.85 0.73 -3.63
C GLU A 108 -8.90 1.03 -2.13
N ALA A 109 -7.91 0.51 -1.40
CA ALA A 109 -7.62 0.90 -0.02
C ALA A 109 -6.11 1.12 0.16
N ASN A 110 -5.74 2.29 0.69
CA ASN A 110 -4.36 2.61 1.07
C ASN A 110 -4.14 2.26 2.54
N LEU A 111 -3.08 1.50 2.81
CA LEU A 111 -2.73 0.99 4.13
C LEU A 111 -1.37 1.56 4.55
N ALA A 112 -1.33 2.27 5.68
CA ALA A 112 -0.07 2.69 6.30
C ALA A 112 0.41 1.58 7.25
N THR A 113 1.09 0.58 6.70
CA THR A 113 1.46 -0.65 7.43
C THR A 113 2.82 -0.56 8.13
N GLY A 114 3.62 0.45 7.77
CA GLY A 114 5.04 0.50 8.10
C GLY A 114 5.86 -0.49 7.28
N SER A 115 7.18 -0.42 7.41
CA SER A 115 8.08 -1.41 6.82
C SER A 115 8.06 -2.71 7.62
N GLY A 116 8.30 -3.84 6.95
CA GLY A 116 8.28 -5.16 7.58
C GLY A 116 7.49 -6.20 6.79
N GLN A 117 7.39 -7.39 7.36
CA GLN A 117 6.58 -8.47 6.81
C GLN A 117 5.12 -8.23 7.18
N VAL A 118 4.25 -8.08 6.19
CA VAL A 118 2.84 -7.74 6.38
C VAL A 118 1.96 -8.85 5.83
N VAL A 119 0.92 -9.19 6.60
CA VAL A 119 -0.19 -10.03 6.16
C VAL A 119 -1.42 -9.15 6.01
N VAL A 120 -2.12 -9.31 4.89
CA VAL A 120 -3.41 -8.67 4.63
C VAL A 120 -4.51 -9.72 4.52
N THR A 121 -5.71 -9.37 4.93
CA THR A 121 -6.93 -10.14 4.67
C THR A 121 -8.02 -9.22 4.15
N VAL A 122 -8.64 -9.60 3.05
CA VAL A 122 -9.77 -8.90 2.45
C VAL A 122 -11.02 -9.75 2.59
N THR A 123 -12.07 -9.18 3.16
CA THR A 123 -13.37 -9.84 3.35
C THR A 123 -14.48 -8.98 2.78
N SER A 124 -15.43 -9.61 2.10
CA SER A 124 -16.65 -8.91 1.72
C SER A 124 -17.57 -8.74 2.93
N PRO A 125 -18.25 -7.59 3.09
CA PRO A 125 -19.33 -7.44 4.06
C PRO A 125 -20.59 -8.23 3.69
N VAL A 126 -20.70 -8.71 2.45
CA VAL A 126 -21.89 -9.34 1.90
C VAL A 126 -21.57 -10.61 1.10
N GLY A 127 -22.49 -11.56 1.13
CA GLY A 127 -22.35 -12.83 0.42
C GLY A 127 -21.46 -13.84 1.15
N VAL A 128 -21.51 -15.09 0.67
CA VAL A 128 -20.65 -16.17 1.17
C VAL A 128 -19.49 -16.25 0.20
N ILE A 129 -18.32 -15.76 0.61
CA ILE A 129 -17.08 -15.81 -0.17
C ILE A 129 -15.91 -16.17 0.75
N THR A 130 -14.83 -16.71 0.19
CA THR A 130 -13.60 -16.91 0.95
C THR A 130 -12.93 -15.56 1.24
N PRO A 131 -12.23 -15.41 2.38
CA PRO A 131 -11.34 -14.28 2.56
C PRO A 131 -10.17 -14.36 1.58
N GLY A 132 -9.78 -13.21 1.03
CA GLY A 132 -8.54 -13.09 0.27
C GLY A 132 -7.39 -12.83 1.23
N VAL A 133 -6.26 -13.49 1.04
CA VAL A 133 -5.09 -13.34 1.92
C VAL A 133 -3.85 -13.13 1.06
N ALA A 134 -3.00 -12.19 1.47
CA ALA A 134 -1.68 -11.99 0.90
C ALA A 134 -0.66 -11.75 2.00
N THR A 135 0.58 -12.16 1.74
CA THR A 135 1.73 -11.89 2.62
C THR A 135 2.86 -11.37 1.77
N PHE A 136 3.51 -10.29 2.22
CA PHE A 136 4.52 -9.60 1.45
C PHE A 136 5.45 -8.78 2.35
N GLN A 137 6.54 -8.31 1.77
CA GLN A 137 7.51 -7.45 2.45
C GLN A 137 7.31 -6.00 2.01
N VAL A 138 7.14 -5.09 2.97
CA VAL A 138 7.11 -3.64 2.75
C VAL A 138 8.50 -3.06 3.07
N PRO A 139 9.14 -2.33 2.14
CA PRO A 139 10.43 -1.70 2.36
C PRO A 139 10.35 -0.51 3.34
#